data_AF-A0A960UZ59-F1
#
_entry.id   AF-A0A960UZ59-F1
#
_cell.length_a   1.000
_cell.length_b   1.000
_cell.length_c   1.000
_cell.angle_alpha   90.00
_cell.angle_beta   90.00
_cell.angle_gamma   90.00
#
_symmetry.space_group_name_H-M   'P 1'
#
loop_
_entity.id
_entity.type
_entity.pdbx_description
1 polymer ?
#
loop_
_entity_poly.entity_id
_entity_poly.type
_entity_poly.pdbx_seq_one_letter_code
_entity_poly.pdbx_strand_id
1 'polypeptide(L)'
;MNPNLTSSEAHILFGKLYRKQRSPELQQKVDEIVSSTNDVFVRIKRIEDLDAGEAQRSRGVEVREGDDRPLRRGGGPAGRGGAGKAAKNTALRKKVARKSKAAGEGFFTRLFGTEVSRWGAQTGTIEAGFLARNPVLSPNIKSAFGYLTDQQIKATLAVFRGMLGAAWETLEPARYNTLIAAYQFLIEFVKAESAFLKQSDPGDLSASTLRMQKSWAQLQSFPNYQQILAVDFVKLVQNSEKFRGEARVLQQSMNYIVELDQRPPRLSHIIQSLYVLQKDKLVEWEEIKRSLAVKAPQLKQYRAPEAVMQIINKKIRGLKERIEFNIQESKEAERIRRDFLSMDESGKLDVRFLDPIIDDVLQRLFSEQKKFSPQVRQSYKTEPVKLLYSIMKDLELNLVFLLASSVMTKAEGQHSEEVLLFKQGLFGRHINLFRENWRNLELFVKKNRDINYTFSNYLRDQKEPSAVPEHKQFLQICRECMGVLAKLALDLKTVVANHELATQTDAIGKGSEKLHATRAMPIDSLEARAHYVPYADRIVFASTRMNGHKVLDLLKDYVRYLYNYLYIYRYPELISAMSSIGQREQENEKLRQKLEFMGVSGTEIS
;
A
#
# COMPACT_ATOMS: atom_id res chain seq x y z
N MET A 1 47.13 -7.95 -13.46
CA MET A 1 45.79 -7.55 -12.99
C MET A 1 45.01 -8.77 -12.52
N ASN A 2 44.36 -8.69 -11.36
CA ASN A 2 43.46 -9.74 -10.88
C ASN A 2 42.11 -9.58 -11.63
N PRO A 3 41.61 -10.57 -12.38
CA PRO A 3 40.45 -10.40 -13.27
C PRO A 3 39.09 -10.28 -12.56
N ASN A 4 39.04 -10.29 -11.22
CA ASN A 4 37.80 -10.35 -10.43
C ASN A 4 37.52 -9.12 -9.54
N LEU A 5 38.06 -7.94 -9.86
CA LEU A 5 37.79 -6.71 -9.08
C LEU A 5 36.40 -6.15 -9.40
N THR A 6 35.53 -6.04 -8.40
CA THR A 6 34.24 -5.33 -8.56
C THR A 6 34.47 -3.82 -8.72
N SER A 7 33.56 -3.09 -9.38
CA SER A 7 33.70 -1.65 -9.64
C SER A 7 33.99 -0.83 -8.37
N SER A 8 33.37 -1.20 -7.23
CA SER A 8 33.60 -0.52 -5.94
C SER A 8 35.01 -0.77 -5.38
N GLU A 9 35.53 -1.99 -5.52
CA GLU A 9 36.89 -2.33 -5.08
C GLU A 9 37.94 -1.69 -5.99
N ALA A 10 37.66 -1.55 -7.29
CA ALA A 10 38.53 -0.84 -8.23
C ALA A 10 38.67 0.65 -7.86
N HIS A 11 37.59 1.32 -7.47
CA HIS A 11 37.67 2.71 -7.00
C HIS A 11 38.46 2.85 -5.67
N ILE A 12 38.38 1.86 -4.78
CA ILE A 12 39.18 1.83 -3.55
C ILE A 12 40.66 1.62 -3.87
N LEU A 13 40.98 0.69 -4.79
CA LEU A 13 42.35 0.41 -5.23
C LEU A 13 42.96 1.62 -5.93
N PHE A 14 42.22 2.25 -6.83
CA PHE A 14 42.59 3.51 -7.46
C PHE A 14 42.86 4.61 -6.43
N GLY A 15 41.98 4.76 -5.44
CA GLY A 15 42.17 5.71 -4.35
C GLY A 15 43.44 5.47 -3.53
N LYS A 16 43.83 4.20 -3.32
CA LYS A 16 45.11 3.85 -2.67
C LYS A 16 46.31 4.18 -3.56
N LEU A 17 46.27 3.82 -4.84
CA LEU A 17 47.34 4.10 -5.79
C LEU A 17 47.54 5.60 -5.99
N TYR A 18 46.47 6.38 -6.06
CA TYR A 18 46.55 7.83 -6.19
C TYR A 18 47.13 8.52 -4.94
N ARG A 19 46.95 7.94 -3.75
CA ARG A 19 47.49 8.47 -2.47
C ARG A 19 48.93 8.06 -2.18
N LYS A 20 49.53 7.20 -3.00
CA LYS A 20 50.92 6.77 -2.82
C LYS A 20 51.85 7.98 -3.03
N GLN A 21 52.75 8.24 -2.08
CA GLN A 21 53.72 9.33 -2.19
C GLN A 21 54.71 9.04 -3.33
N ARG A 22 54.89 10.03 -4.22
CA ARG A 22 55.77 9.97 -5.40
C ARG A 22 56.56 11.26 -5.54
N SER A 23 57.60 11.25 -6.38
CA SER A 23 58.30 12.48 -6.78
C SER A 23 57.32 13.42 -7.52
N PRO A 24 57.56 14.75 -7.49
CA PRO A 24 56.66 15.73 -8.12
C PRO A 24 56.42 15.47 -9.62
N GLU A 25 57.46 15.02 -10.34
CA GLU A 25 57.38 14.71 -11.77
C GLU A 25 56.54 13.46 -12.08
N LEU A 26 56.65 12.42 -11.23
CA LEU A 26 55.81 11.23 -11.32
C LEU A 26 54.34 11.57 -11.01
N GLN A 27 54.12 12.42 -10.01
CA GLN A 27 52.78 12.78 -9.59
C GLN A 27 52.04 13.56 -10.70
N GLN A 28 52.74 14.45 -11.42
CA GLN A 28 52.19 15.12 -12.60
C GLN A 28 51.76 14.12 -13.69
N LYS A 29 52.57 13.10 -13.98
CA LYS A 29 52.21 12.05 -14.96
C LYS A 29 51.03 11.20 -14.50
N VAL A 30 50.90 10.96 -13.19
CA VAL A 30 49.71 10.31 -12.62
C VAL A 30 48.47 11.19 -12.81
N ASP A 31 48.57 12.50 -12.57
CA ASP A 31 47.46 13.43 -12.76
C ASP A 31 47.04 13.58 -14.24
N GLU A 32 47.98 13.49 -15.18
CA GLU A 32 47.71 13.39 -16.62
C GLU A 32 46.99 12.08 -17.00
N ILE A 33 47.35 10.95 -16.39
CA ILE A 33 46.64 9.67 -16.58
C ILE A 33 45.20 9.75 -16.05
N VAL A 34 44.99 10.45 -14.94
CA VAL A 34 43.65 10.62 -14.34
C VAL A 34 42.77 11.53 -15.20
N SER A 35 43.34 12.58 -15.79
CA SER A 35 42.58 13.52 -16.64
C SER A 35 42.33 12.99 -18.06
N SER A 36 43.21 12.14 -18.61
CA SER A 36 43.14 11.68 -20.01
C SER A 36 42.20 10.51 -20.30
N THR A 37 41.71 9.77 -19.30
CA THR A 37 40.84 8.60 -19.52
C THR A 37 39.83 8.46 -18.40
N ASN A 38 38.56 8.14 -18.66
CA ASN A 38 37.50 8.07 -17.63
C ASN A 38 37.28 6.68 -17.00
N ASP A 39 37.87 5.63 -17.55
CA ASP A 39 37.75 4.26 -17.02
C ASP A 39 38.74 4.02 -15.86
N VAL A 40 38.21 3.64 -14.69
CA VAL A 40 39.01 3.42 -13.47
C VAL A 40 39.98 2.25 -13.59
N PHE A 41 39.65 1.21 -14.35
CA PHE A 41 40.52 0.04 -14.51
C PHE A 41 41.72 0.40 -15.38
N VAL A 42 41.51 1.16 -16.45
CA VAL A 42 42.59 1.66 -17.31
C VAL A 42 43.52 2.60 -16.55
N ARG A 43 42.97 3.48 -15.70
CA ARG A 43 43.75 4.36 -14.81
C ARG A 43 44.63 3.56 -13.85
N ILE A 44 44.06 2.56 -13.17
CA ILE A 44 44.80 1.68 -12.25
C ILE A 44 45.98 1.04 -12.98
N LYS A 45 45.73 0.43 -14.15
CA LYS A 45 46.77 -0.25 -14.94
C LYS A 45 47.92 0.69 -15.31
N ARG A 46 47.60 1.87 -15.86
CA ARG A 46 48.62 2.83 -16.29
C ARG A 46 49.44 3.40 -15.14
N ILE A 47 48.84 3.61 -13.97
CA ILE A 47 49.55 4.06 -12.77
C ILE A 47 50.46 2.95 -12.22
N GLU A 48 50.00 1.69 -12.23
CA GLU A 48 50.83 0.54 -11.84
C GLU A 48 52.01 0.33 -12.81
N ASP A 49 51.80 0.47 -14.12
CA ASP A 49 52.86 0.36 -15.13
C ASP A 49 53.90 1.49 -15.00
N LEU A 50 53.45 2.72 -14.71
CA LEU A 50 54.31 3.88 -14.44
C LEU A 50 55.18 3.66 -13.19
N ASP A 51 54.56 3.17 -12.10
CA ASP A 51 55.26 2.85 -10.85
C ASP A 51 56.27 1.71 -11.03
N ALA A 52 55.97 0.72 -11.88
CA ALA A 52 56.88 -0.39 -12.19
C ALA A 52 58.09 0.06 -13.04
N GLY A 53 57.88 0.98 -13.98
CA GLY A 53 58.94 1.55 -14.81
C GLY A 53 59.92 2.41 -14.01
N GLU A 54 59.45 3.18 -13.03
CA GLU A 54 60.31 3.95 -12.11
C GLU A 54 61.16 3.03 -11.23
N ALA A 55 60.54 1.98 -10.67
CA ALA A 55 61.23 1.02 -9.82
C ALA A 55 62.38 0.29 -10.54
N GLN A 56 62.25 0.05 -11.84
CA GLN A 56 63.32 -0.51 -12.68
C GLN A 56 64.45 0.50 -12.94
N ARG A 57 64.14 1.79 -13.12
CA ARG A 57 65.14 2.85 -13.32
C ARG A 57 65.94 3.15 -12.05
N SER A 58 65.30 3.09 -10.88
CA SER A 58 65.95 3.30 -9.58
C SER A 58 66.91 2.18 -9.13
N ARG A 59 66.99 1.05 -9.84
CA ARG A 59 67.97 -0.02 -9.59
C ARG A 59 69.27 0.13 -10.38
N GLY A 60 69.38 1.12 -11.27
CA GLY A 60 70.52 1.30 -12.19
C GLY A 60 71.52 2.40 -11.81
N VAL A 61 71.45 3.01 -10.62
CA VAL A 61 72.35 4.11 -10.23
C VAL A 61 73.10 3.74 -8.94
N GLU A 62 74.27 3.13 -9.10
CA GLU A 62 75.33 3.07 -8.09
C GLU A 62 76.17 4.37 -8.14
N VAL A 63 76.32 5.08 -7.02
CA VAL A 63 77.51 5.92 -6.74
C VAL A 63 77.84 5.93 -5.23
N ARG A 64 78.99 5.31 -4.94
CA ARG A 64 80.05 5.47 -3.91
C ARG A 64 79.87 6.35 -2.64
N GLU A 65 80.17 5.66 -1.52
CA GLU A 65 81.09 5.95 -0.39
C GLU A 65 81.09 7.29 0.36
N GLY A 66 81.07 7.15 1.70
CA GLY A 66 81.45 8.15 2.70
C GLY A 66 81.28 7.59 4.11
N ASP A 67 82.36 7.03 4.65
CA ASP A 67 82.53 6.47 5.99
C ASP A 67 82.06 7.38 7.13
N ASP A 68 81.39 6.82 8.13
CA ASP A 68 81.99 6.58 9.45
C ASP A 68 81.01 5.89 10.42
N ARG A 69 81.41 4.69 10.86
CA ARG A 69 80.90 3.96 12.03
C ARG A 69 81.63 4.51 13.29
N PRO A 70 81.22 4.27 14.56
CA PRO A 70 80.77 2.94 15.00
C PRO A 70 79.76 2.81 16.16
N LEU A 71 78.96 1.75 16.04
CA LEU A 71 78.71 0.65 17.00
C LEU A 71 78.52 0.95 18.50
N ARG A 72 77.36 0.53 19.02
CA ARG A 72 77.24 -0.47 20.11
C ARG A 72 75.81 -1.06 20.09
N ARG A 73 75.62 -2.33 19.71
CA ARG A 73 75.47 -3.51 20.61
C ARG A 73 74.57 -3.17 21.80
N GLY A 74 73.40 -3.76 22.02
CA GLY A 74 72.89 -5.06 21.62
C GLY A 74 72.25 -5.73 22.84
N GLY A 75 71.21 -6.52 22.63
CA GLY A 75 70.76 -7.54 23.58
C GLY A 75 69.52 -7.19 24.41
N GLY A 76 68.38 -7.83 24.07
CA GLY A 76 67.48 -8.35 25.11
C GLY A 76 68.16 -9.48 25.91
N PRO A 77 67.52 -10.13 26.90
CA PRO A 77 66.19 -10.72 26.71
C PRO A 77 65.28 -10.76 27.97
N ALA A 78 64.14 -11.44 27.78
CA ALA A 78 63.01 -11.72 28.65
C ALA A 78 63.31 -12.33 30.04
N GLY A 79 62.37 -12.16 30.98
CA GLY A 79 62.28 -13.00 32.18
C GLY A 79 61.28 -12.56 33.25
N ARG A 80 60.06 -13.11 33.16
CA ARG A 80 59.11 -13.53 34.23
C ARG A 80 59.18 -12.95 35.66
N GLY A 81 58.01 -12.60 36.20
CA GLY A 81 57.67 -12.95 37.59
C GLY A 81 56.81 -11.98 38.40
N GLY A 82 55.50 -12.21 38.44
CA GLY A 82 54.71 -12.41 39.68
C GLY A 82 54.54 -11.30 40.74
N ALA A 83 53.26 -11.02 41.02
CA ALA A 83 52.64 -10.71 42.32
C ALA A 83 52.66 -9.27 42.88
N GLY A 84 51.53 -8.58 42.66
CA GLY A 84 50.66 -8.06 43.72
C GLY A 84 51.15 -6.90 44.59
N LYS A 85 50.54 -5.71 44.41
CA LYS A 85 49.77 -5.02 45.46
C LYS A 85 49.18 -3.70 44.96
N ALA A 86 47.96 -3.46 45.40
CA ALA A 86 47.22 -2.22 45.22
C ALA A 86 47.86 -1.04 45.97
N ALA A 87 47.45 0.15 45.53
CA ALA A 87 47.50 1.45 46.20
C ALA A 87 48.85 2.19 46.27
N LYS A 88 49.04 3.12 45.32
CA LYS A 88 49.20 4.57 45.57
C LYS A 88 49.50 5.28 44.24
N ASN A 89 48.53 6.04 43.74
CA ASN A 89 48.75 7.40 43.24
C ASN A 89 47.42 8.07 42.89
N THR A 90 46.85 8.66 43.93
CA THR A 90 45.96 9.79 43.87
C THR A 90 46.79 11.02 43.48
N ALA A 91 46.74 11.43 42.20
CA ALA A 91 47.15 12.72 41.60
C ALA A 91 47.47 12.45 40.12
N LEU A 92 46.92 13.05 39.07
CA LEU A 92 46.19 14.29 38.88
C LEU A 92 45.10 14.04 37.81
N ARG A 93 43.84 13.95 38.21
CA ARG A 93 42.73 14.27 37.31
C ARG A 93 42.65 15.80 37.23
N LYS A 94 43.47 16.41 36.38
CA LYS A 94 43.22 17.78 35.94
C LYS A 94 42.02 17.70 34.99
N LYS A 95 40.84 18.01 35.54
CA LYS A 95 39.65 18.40 34.79
C LYS A 95 40.08 19.50 33.83
N VAL A 96 40.33 19.15 32.57
CA VAL A 96 40.28 20.14 31.49
C VAL A 96 38.79 20.40 31.27
N ALA A 97 38.26 21.29 32.11
CA ALA A 97 37.07 22.04 31.75
C ALA A 97 37.43 22.83 30.49
N ARG A 98 37.12 22.29 29.31
CA ARG A 98 37.03 23.08 28.08
C ARG A 98 35.82 23.99 28.24
N LYS A 99 36.00 25.09 28.98
CA LYS A 99 35.33 26.34 28.64
C LYS A 99 35.70 26.59 27.19
N SER A 100 34.70 26.62 26.31
CA SER A 100 34.83 27.19 24.98
C SER A 100 35.37 28.60 25.16
N LYS A 101 36.68 28.79 24.92
CA LYS A 101 37.18 30.10 24.54
C LYS A 101 36.54 30.36 23.18
N ALA A 102 35.51 31.20 23.17
CA ALA A 102 35.20 31.99 22.00
C ALA A 102 36.54 32.53 21.48
N ALA A 103 36.81 32.33 20.18
CA ALA A 103 37.94 32.94 19.52
C ALA A 103 37.89 34.44 19.84
N GLY A 104 38.81 34.90 20.69
CA GLY A 104 38.89 36.30 21.04
C GLY A 104 39.24 37.06 19.78
N GLU A 105 38.36 37.98 19.39
CA GLU A 105 38.61 38.99 18.37
C GLU A 105 40.05 39.51 18.49
N GLY A 106 40.89 39.21 17.50
CA GLY A 106 42.24 39.75 17.43
C GLY A 106 42.17 41.28 17.39
N PHE A 107 43.01 41.93 18.19
CA PHE A 107 43.10 43.39 18.29
C PHE A 107 43.16 44.09 16.90
N PHE A 108 43.82 43.47 15.93
CA PHE A 108 43.92 43.96 14.55
C PHE A 108 42.62 43.81 13.73
N THR A 109 41.82 42.76 13.95
CA THR A 109 40.53 42.55 13.27
C THR A 109 39.46 43.54 13.77
N ARG A 110 39.52 43.94 15.04
CA ARG A 110 38.66 45.01 15.60
C ARG A 110 39.00 46.38 15.02
N LEU A 111 40.29 46.70 14.91
CA LEU A 111 40.76 48.03 14.50
C LEU A 111 40.80 48.25 12.98
N PHE A 112 41.04 47.21 12.18
CA PHE A 112 41.28 47.34 10.74
C PHE A 112 40.54 46.32 9.85
N GLY A 113 39.72 45.44 10.43
CA GLY A 113 39.00 44.40 9.68
C GLY A 113 37.75 44.93 8.95
N THR A 114 37.52 44.43 7.73
CA THR A 114 36.28 44.68 6.97
C THR A 114 35.07 44.00 7.64
N GLU A 115 33.86 44.40 7.27
CA GLU A 115 32.60 43.82 7.78
C GLU A 115 32.57 42.28 7.59
N VAL A 116 33.09 41.80 6.45
CA VAL A 116 33.29 40.39 6.13
C VAL A 116 34.23 39.69 7.11
N SER A 117 35.37 40.30 7.44
CA SER A 117 36.34 39.72 8.39
C SER A 117 35.81 39.69 9.83
N ARG A 118 35.00 40.67 10.24
CA ARG A 118 34.35 40.69 11.57
C ARG A 118 33.28 39.62 11.67
N TRP A 119 32.39 39.52 10.68
CA TRP A 119 31.39 38.45 10.60
C TRP A 119 32.05 37.08 10.59
N GLY A 120 33.08 36.90 9.76
CA GLY A 120 33.90 35.71 9.66
C GLY A 120 34.51 35.21 10.96
N ALA A 121 35.06 36.14 11.76
CA ALA A 121 35.64 35.84 13.07
C ALA A 121 34.57 35.47 14.10
N GLN A 122 33.38 36.10 14.04
CA GLN A 122 32.25 35.78 14.92
C GLN A 122 31.65 34.40 14.62
N THR A 123 31.55 34.02 13.35
CA THR A 123 31.02 32.72 12.91
C THR A 123 32.07 31.61 12.97
N GLY A 124 33.35 31.96 13.03
CA GLY A 124 34.49 31.04 13.00
C GLY A 124 34.70 30.40 11.63
N THR A 125 34.28 31.07 10.55
CA THR A 125 34.32 30.54 9.16
C THR A 125 35.28 31.29 8.25
N ILE A 126 35.64 32.54 8.53
CA ILE A 126 36.60 33.32 7.73
C ILE A 126 37.63 33.96 8.66
N GLU A 127 38.91 33.87 8.29
CA GLU A 127 40.01 34.55 8.95
C GLU A 127 40.49 35.74 8.13
N ALA A 128 40.93 36.80 8.80
CA ALA A 128 41.53 37.95 8.15
C ALA A 128 42.93 37.56 7.65
N GLY A 129 43.20 37.73 6.36
CA GLY A 129 44.49 37.40 5.74
C GLY A 129 45.63 38.34 6.17
N PHE A 130 46.76 38.29 5.45
CA PHE A 130 47.95 39.11 5.74
C PHE A 130 47.58 40.60 5.85
N LEU A 131 47.96 41.25 6.96
CA LEU A 131 47.61 42.66 7.29
C LEU A 131 46.10 42.96 7.35
N ALA A 132 45.27 41.97 7.69
CA ALA A 132 43.80 42.06 7.68
C ALA A 132 43.19 42.36 6.29
N ARG A 133 43.95 42.12 5.22
CA ARG A 133 43.50 42.19 3.82
C ARG A 133 43.38 40.77 3.26
N ASN A 134 42.48 40.58 2.29
CA ASN A 134 42.17 39.31 1.62
C ASN A 134 41.64 38.23 2.58
N PRO A 135 40.33 38.20 2.88
CA PRO A 135 39.73 37.18 3.74
C PRO A 135 39.89 35.76 3.15
N VAL A 136 40.18 34.78 4.00
CA VAL A 136 40.34 33.36 3.60
C VAL A 136 39.48 32.47 4.48
N LEU A 137 39.04 31.31 3.97
CA LEU A 137 38.31 30.32 4.77
C LEU A 137 39.13 29.87 5.99
N SER A 138 38.51 29.90 7.16
CA SER A 138 39.15 29.45 8.40
C SER A 138 39.38 27.93 8.37
N PRO A 139 40.55 27.43 8.83
CA PRO A 139 40.76 26.00 9.07
C PRO A 139 39.76 25.39 10.05
N ASN A 140 39.13 26.20 10.90
CA ASN A 140 38.11 25.77 11.86
C ASN A 140 36.86 25.18 11.17
N ILE A 141 36.60 25.50 9.90
CA ILE A 141 35.52 24.88 9.11
C ILE A 141 35.64 23.36 9.09
N LYS A 142 36.87 22.82 9.13
CA LYS A 142 37.11 21.35 9.14
C LYS A 142 36.53 20.68 10.38
N SER A 143 36.27 21.40 11.47
CA SER A 143 35.67 20.81 12.69
C SER A 143 34.20 20.43 12.51
N ALA A 144 33.52 20.93 11.47
CA ALA A 144 32.17 20.50 11.10
C ALA A 144 32.16 19.20 10.27
N PHE A 145 33.33 18.60 10.04
CA PHE A 145 33.52 17.37 9.28
C PHE A 145 34.39 16.39 10.11
N GLY A 146 34.40 15.10 9.76
CA GLY A 146 35.25 14.09 10.41
C GLY A 146 34.71 13.47 11.72
N TYR A 147 33.48 13.80 12.12
CA TYR A 147 32.85 13.22 13.33
C TYR A 147 32.23 11.84 13.11
N LEU A 148 31.80 11.53 11.88
CA LEU A 148 31.27 10.21 11.54
C LEU A 148 32.39 9.35 10.98
N THR A 149 32.61 8.17 11.56
CA THR A 149 33.57 7.21 11.00
C THR A 149 33.01 6.56 9.73
N ASP A 150 33.88 6.09 8.84
CA ASP A 150 33.48 5.35 7.63
C ASP A 150 32.52 4.19 7.94
N GLN A 151 32.71 3.52 9.09
CA GLN A 151 31.84 2.44 9.53
C GLN A 151 30.46 2.95 9.95
N GLN A 152 30.39 4.06 10.68
CA GLN A 152 29.12 4.70 11.06
C GLN A 152 28.36 5.22 9.83
N ILE A 153 29.06 5.80 8.86
CA ILE A 153 28.48 6.26 7.59
C ILE A 153 27.88 5.08 6.82
N LYS A 154 28.65 3.99 6.65
CA LYS A 154 28.17 2.78 5.95
C LYS A 154 26.95 2.18 6.64
N ALA A 155 26.98 2.02 7.96
CA ALA A 155 25.86 1.50 8.74
C ALA A 155 24.61 2.39 8.59
N THR A 156 24.77 3.70 8.74
CA THR A 156 23.67 4.68 8.62
C THR A 156 23.05 4.66 7.23
N LEU A 157 23.85 4.64 6.17
CA LEU A 157 23.34 4.56 4.79
C LEU A 157 22.63 3.23 4.51
N ALA A 158 23.12 2.12 5.06
CA ALA A 158 22.46 0.82 4.95
C ALA A 158 21.09 0.81 5.64
N VAL A 159 20.99 1.40 6.83
CA VAL A 159 19.72 1.59 7.55
C VAL A 159 18.75 2.44 6.74
N PHE A 160 19.17 3.60 6.21
CA PHE A 160 18.30 4.42 5.35
C PHE A 160 17.78 3.63 4.14
N ARG A 161 18.65 2.94 3.40
CA ARG A 161 18.23 2.16 2.23
C ARG A 161 17.21 1.07 2.57
N GLY A 162 17.45 0.34 3.67
CA GLY A 162 16.56 -0.72 4.11
C GLY A 162 15.23 -0.19 4.63
N MET A 163 15.25 0.86 5.44
CA MET A 163 14.05 1.41 6.06
C MET A 163 13.19 2.18 5.07
N LEU A 164 13.78 2.98 4.17
CA LEU A 164 13.02 3.77 3.20
C LEU A 164 12.18 2.91 2.24
N GLY A 165 12.51 1.63 2.07
CA GLY A 165 11.70 0.68 1.29
C GLY A 165 10.33 0.37 1.92
N ALA A 166 10.21 0.44 3.26
CA ALA A 166 9.01 0.04 4.00
C ALA A 166 8.45 1.13 4.94
N ALA A 167 9.22 2.19 5.21
CA ALA A 167 8.84 3.23 6.17
C ALA A 167 7.53 3.95 5.79
N TRP A 168 7.18 3.99 4.51
CA TRP A 168 5.91 4.57 4.03
C TRP A 168 4.68 3.84 4.57
N GLU A 169 4.80 2.60 5.04
CA GLU A 169 3.68 1.86 5.65
C GLU A 169 3.28 2.40 7.03
N THR A 170 4.20 3.10 7.70
CA THR A 170 4.04 3.58 9.09
C THR A 170 4.26 5.09 9.23
N LEU A 171 4.75 5.75 8.19
CA LEU A 171 4.94 7.19 8.14
C LEU A 171 4.06 7.85 7.08
N GLU A 172 3.41 8.93 7.50
CA GLU A 172 2.75 9.87 6.60
C GLU A 172 3.75 10.47 5.59
N PRO A 173 3.28 10.95 4.42
CA PRO A 173 4.14 11.49 3.37
C PRO A 173 5.14 12.55 3.85
N ALA A 174 4.69 13.49 4.69
CA ALA A 174 5.57 14.54 5.23
C ALA A 174 6.77 13.98 6.00
N ARG A 175 6.55 13.01 6.90
CA ARG A 175 7.63 12.41 7.71
C ARG A 175 8.54 11.53 6.85
N TYR A 176 7.96 10.73 5.95
CA TYR A 176 8.71 9.90 5.02
C TYR A 176 9.64 10.74 4.12
N ASN A 177 9.11 11.83 3.57
CA ASN A 177 9.87 12.72 2.67
C ASN A 177 11.02 13.45 3.38
N THR A 178 10.88 13.75 4.67
CA THR A 178 12.00 14.24 5.50
C THR A 178 13.14 13.24 5.58
N LEU A 179 12.84 11.94 5.72
CA LEU A 179 13.87 10.89 5.74
C LEU A 179 14.56 10.77 4.38
N ILE A 180 13.82 10.90 3.28
CA ILE A 180 14.38 10.93 1.93
C ILE A 180 15.32 12.14 1.76
N ALA A 181 14.89 13.33 2.20
CA ALA A 181 15.71 14.54 2.14
C ALA A 181 16.99 14.40 2.98
N ALA A 182 16.89 13.82 4.18
CA ALA A 182 18.04 13.56 5.04
C ALA A 182 19.00 12.53 4.45
N TYR A 183 18.49 11.46 3.84
CA TYR A 183 19.30 10.47 3.14
C TYR A 183 20.06 11.09 1.95
N GLN A 184 19.39 11.91 1.15
CA GLN A 184 20.01 12.66 0.04
C GLN A 184 21.08 13.62 0.54
N PHE A 185 20.80 14.35 1.63
CA PHE A 185 21.79 15.22 2.26
C PHE A 185 23.01 14.46 2.75
N LEU A 186 22.82 13.35 3.48
CA LEU A 186 23.93 12.55 4.01
C LEU A 186 24.85 12.03 2.90
N ILE A 187 24.30 11.57 1.78
CA ILE A 187 25.10 11.13 0.62
C ILE A 187 25.97 12.26 0.08
N GLU A 188 25.39 13.45 -0.11
CA GLU A 188 26.12 14.58 -0.69
C GLU A 188 27.10 15.21 0.32
N PHE A 189 26.77 15.18 1.62
CA PHE A 189 27.63 15.62 2.70
C PHE A 189 28.92 14.80 2.79
N VAL A 190 28.82 13.47 2.74
CA VAL A 190 29.99 12.57 2.77
C VAL A 190 30.89 12.78 1.55
N LYS A 191 30.33 13.10 0.37
CA LYS A 191 31.14 13.44 -0.82
C LYS A 191 31.87 14.76 -0.64
N ALA A 192 31.16 15.77 -0.13
CA ALA A 192 31.64 17.13 0.07
C ALA A 192 32.76 17.23 1.13
N GLU A 193 32.74 16.37 2.15
CA GLU A 193 33.76 16.31 3.20
C GLU A 193 35.19 16.25 2.63
N SER A 194 35.40 15.42 1.59
CA SER A 194 36.72 15.29 0.96
C SER A 194 37.21 16.58 0.30
N ALA A 195 36.30 17.43 -0.19
CA ALA A 195 36.63 18.72 -0.80
C ALA A 195 37.06 19.73 0.28
N PHE A 196 36.30 19.83 1.38
CA PHE A 196 36.64 20.72 2.50
C PHE A 196 37.96 20.34 3.20
N LEU A 197 38.31 19.06 3.25
CA LEU A 197 39.57 18.61 3.85
C LEU A 197 40.81 18.97 3.02
N LYS A 198 40.68 19.02 1.69
CA LYS A 198 41.78 19.28 0.72
C LYS A 198 42.13 20.77 0.52
N GLN A 199 41.37 21.70 1.11
CA GLN A 199 41.61 23.16 1.00
C GLN A 199 41.66 23.68 -0.45
N SER A 200 40.64 23.38 -1.24
CA SER A 200 40.45 23.99 -2.57
C SER A 200 40.03 25.46 -2.46
N ASP A 201 40.19 26.22 -3.56
CA ASP A 201 39.72 27.60 -3.67
C ASP A 201 38.21 27.73 -3.34
N PRO A 202 37.74 28.82 -2.71
CA PRO A 202 36.32 29.01 -2.40
C PRO A 202 35.38 28.90 -3.62
N GLY A 203 35.86 29.28 -4.80
CA GLY A 203 35.26 29.04 -6.12
C GLY A 203 34.92 27.57 -6.34
N ASP A 204 35.97 26.75 -6.32
CA ASP A 204 35.90 25.31 -6.56
C ASP A 204 35.13 24.57 -5.46
N LEU A 205 35.27 24.99 -4.20
CA LEU A 205 34.50 24.44 -3.07
C LEU A 205 33.01 24.69 -3.23
N SER A 206 32.61 25.90 -3.64
CA SER A 206 31.21 26.21 -3.88
C SER A 206 30.63 25.37 -5.01
N ALA A 207 31.33 25.26 -6.14
CA ALA A 207 30.90 24.48 -7.29
C ALA A 207 30.83 22.98 -6.98
N SER A 208 31.87 22.43 -6.35
CA SER A 208 31.96 20.99 -6.03
C SER A 208 30.98 20.54 -4.94
N THR A 209 30.53 21.45 -4.06
CA THR A 209 29.62 21.14 -2.95
C THR A 209 28.17 21.59 -3.18
N LEU A 210 27.86 22.15 -4.36
CA LEU A 210 26.53 22.70 -4.69
C LEU A 210 25.36 21.74 -4.38
N ARG A 211 25.54 20.44 -4.64
CA ARG A 211 24.51 19.41 -4.36
C ARG A 211 24.26 19.24 -2.85
N MET A 212 25.32 19.28 -2.03
CA MET A 212 25.21 19.25 -0.57
C MET A 212 24.51 20.51 -0.06
N GLN A 213 24.86 21.69 -0.60
CA GLN A 213 24.23 22.95 -0.22
C GLN A 213 22.72 22.91 -0.50
N LYS A 214 22.34 22.44 -1.69
CA LYS A 214 20.93 22.32 -2.09
C LYS A 214 20.17 21.29 -1.25
N SER A 215 20.74 20.12 -0.96
CA SER A 215 20.08 19.09 -0.16
C SER A 215 19.98 19.48 1.33
N TRP A 216 20.95 20.21 1.86
CA TRP A 216 20.88 20.81 3.20
C TRP A 216 19.75 21.82 3.31
N ALA A 217 19.70 22.79 2.39
CA ALA A 217 18.63 23.77 2.34
C ALA A 217 17.24 23.13 2.14
N GLN A 218 17.16 22.06 1.35
CA GLN A 218 15.93 21.28 1.20
C GLN A 218 15.53 20.59 2.51
N LEU A 219 16.45 19.94 3.22
CA LEU A 219 16.14 19.29 4.50
C LEU A 219 15.62 20.29 5.52
N GLN A 220 16.27 21.46 5.62
CA GLN A 220 15.85 22.54 6.51
C GLN A 220 14.46 23.12 6.18
N SER A 221 13.98 22.96 4.94
CA SER A 221 12.64 23.42 4.56
C SER A 221 11.52 22.55 5.15
N PHE A 222 11.81 21.31 5.58
CA PHE A 222 10.80 20.43 6.17
C PHE A 222 10.48 20.84 7.61
N PRO A 223 9.19 20.98 7.97
CA PRO A 223 8.79 21.23 9.35
C PRO A 223 9.27 20.12 10.29
N ASN A 224 9.78 20.50 11.46
CA ASN A 224 10.18 19.58 12.53
C ASN A 224 11.21 18.51 12.12
N TYR A 225 12.03 18.75 11.09
CA TYR A 225 12.99 17.76 10.59
C TYR A 225 13.93 17.23 11.69
N GLN A 226 14.30 18.09 12.65
CA GLN A 226 15.17 17.71 13.77
C GLN A 226 14.55 16.63 14.65
N GLN A 227 13.27 16.78 15.00
CA GLN A 227 12.52 15.80 15.79
C GLN A 227 12.33 14.50 15.00
N ILE A 228 12.01 14.60 13.70
CA ILE A 228 11.80 13.44 12.84
C ILE A 228 13.09 12.59 12.75
N LEU A 229 14.26 13.23 12.61
CA LEU A 229 15.53 12.52 12.50
C LEU A 229 16.03 11.97 13.85
N ALA A 230 16.04 12.80 14.89
CA ALA A 230 16.63 12.42 16.17
C ALA A 230 15.74 11.48 17.00
N VAL A 231 14.42 11.50 16.77
CA VAL A 231 13.45 10.74 17.59
C VAL A 231 12.66 9.75 16.75
N ASP A 232 11.87 10.21 15.78
CA ASP A 232 10.91 9.34 15.08
C ASP A 232 11.62 8.24 14.27
N PHE A 233 12.68 8.60 13.54
CA PHE A 233 13.43 7.63 12.74
C PHE A 233 14.18 6.61 13.61
N VAL A 234 14.73 7.06 14.73
CA VAL A 234 15.41 6.19 15.69
C VAL A 234 14.43 5.17 16.28
N LYS A 235 13.23 5.62 16.70
CA LYS A 235 12.17 4.72 17.19
C LYS A 235 11.75 3.71 16.13
N LEU A 236 11.59 4.16 14.88
CA LEU A 236 11.23 3.27 13.76
C LEU A 236 12.28 2.16 13.58
N VAL A 237 13.57 2.48 13.70
CA VAL A 237 14.66 1.52 13.57
C VAL A 237 14.79 0.60 14.79
N GLN A 238 14.52 1.10 16.00
CA GLN A 238 14.45 0.25 17.21
C GLN A 238 13.36 -0.83 17.10
N ASN A 239 12.26 -0.49 16.44
CA ASN A 239 11.14 -1.42 16.23
C ASN A 239 11.39 -2.39 15.05
N SER A 240 12.39 -2.15 14.20
CA SER A 240 12.73 -3.03 13.07
C SER A 240 13.52 -4.25 13.53
N GLU A 241 13.04 -5.46 13.24
CA GLU A 241 13.77 -6.70 13.54
C GLU A 241 15.16 -6.74 12.87
N LYS A 242 15.27 -6.18 11.65
CA LYS A 242 16.49 -6.22 10.85
C LYS A 242 17.55 -5.21 11.30
N PHE A 243 17.13 -4.03 11.76
CA PHE A 243 18.04 -2.90 12.01
C PHE A 243 18.10 -2.44 13.47
N ARG A 244 17.40 -3.09 14.40
CA ARG A 244 17.43 -2.75 15.84
C ARG A 244 18.84 -2.63 16.40
N GLY A 245 19.76 -3.51 16.00
CA GLY A 245 21.16 -3.48 16.44
C GLY A 245 21.92 -2.21 16.04
N GLU A 246 21.51 -1.56 14.95
CA GLU A 246 22.13 -0.35 14.41
C GLU A 246 21.50 0.95 14.97
N ALA A 247 20.44 0.85 15.79
CA ALA A 247 19.69 2.01 16.28
C ALA A 247 20.56 3.03 17.03
N ARG A 248 21.55 2.56 17.81
CA ARG A 248 22.46 3.44 18.55
C ARG A 248 23.41 4.21 17.62
N VAL A 249 23.93 3.53 16.60
CA VAL A 249 24.79 4.13 15.58
C VAL A 249 24.02 5.17 14.76
N LEU A 250 22.78 4.83 14.40
CA LEU A 250 21.88 5.76 13.73
C LEU A 250 21.59 6.99 14.60
N GLN A 251 21.26 6.79 15.87
CA GLN A 251 20.95 7.90 16.79
C GLN A 251 22.13 8.87 16.91
N GLN A 252 23.36 8.36 17.05
CA GLN A 252 24.56 9.20 17.05
C GLN A 252 24.70 10.00 15.75
N SER A 253 24.46 9.34 14.61
CA SER A 253 24.57 9.97 13.29
C SER A 253 23.49 11.03 13.05
N MET A 254 22.25 10.78 13.48
CA MET A 254 21.14 11.74 13.35
C MET A 254 21.33 12.93 14.28
N ASN A 255 21.76 12.71 15.53
CA ASN A 255 22.09 13.79 16.45
C ASN A 255 23.20 14.67 15.88
N TYR A 256 24.24 14.08 15.29
CA TYR A 256 25.28 14.83 14.61
C TYR A 256 24.74 15.71 13.49
N ILE A 257 23.91 15.16 12.59
CA ILE A 257 23.29 15.92 11.48
C ILE A 257 22.45 17.09 12.01
N VAL A 258 21.69 16.86 13.09
CA VAL A 258 20.87 17.90 13.72
C VAL A 258 21.73 18.99 14.38
N GLU A 259 22.87 18.61 14.97
CA GLU A 259 23.81 19.52 15.63
C GLU A 259 24.61 20.41 14.66
N LEU A 260 24.66 20.07 13.35
CA LEU A 260 25.43 20.81 12.34
C LEU A 260 25.10 22.31 12.25
N ASP A 261 23.87 22.71 12.61
CA ASP A 261 23.48 24.13 12.67
C ASP A 261 23.28 24.67 14.09
N GLN A 262 23.52 23.84 15.11
CA GLN A 262 23.35 24.23 16.51
C GLN A 262 24.67 24.71 17.14
N ARG A 263 25.82 24.25 16.63
CA ARG A 263 27.15 24.61 17.14
C ARG A 263 27.99 25.36 16.10
N PRO A 264 28.77 26.39 16.49
CA PRO A 264 29.68 27.07 15.59
C PRO A 264 30.94 26.22 15.30
N PRO A 265 31.49 26.25 14.07
CA PRO A 265 30.92 26.91 12.90
C PRO A 265 29.72 26.12 12.37
N ARG A 266 28.58 26.80 12.21
CA ARG A 266 27.35 26.20 11.69
C ARG A 266 27.52 25.82 10.22
N LEU A 267 26.95 24.71 9.77
CA LEU A 267 27.02 24.32 8.36
C LEU A 267 26.44 25.41 7.44
N SER A 268 25.36 26.07 7.84
CA SER A 268 24.81 27.20 7.06
C SER A 268 25.78 28.38 6.98
N HIS A 269 26.54 28.67 8.05
CA HIS A 269 27.58 29.70 8.05
C HIS A 269 28.80 29.31 7.21
N ILE A 270 29.16 28.03 7.19
CA ILE A 270 30.22 27.50 6.33
C ILE A 270 29.83 27.69 4.87
N ILE A 271 28.59 27.34 4.50
CA ILE A 271 28.10 27.56 3.14
C ILE A 271 28.07 29.05 2.83
N GLN A 272 27.52 29.89 3.71
CA GLN A 272 27.51 31.34 3.55
C GLN A 272 28.91 31.91 3.29
N SER A 273 29.94 31.45 4.01
CA SER A 273 31.30 31.94 3.82
C SER A 273 31.82 31.73 2.39
N LEU A 274 31.40 30.67 1.69
CA LEU A 274 31.76 30.47 0.28
C LEU A 274 31.18 31.58 -0.61
N TYR A 275 29.90 31.93 -0.41
CA TYR A 275 29.24 33.00 -1.18
C TYR A 275 29.77 34.39 -0.81
N VAL A 276 30.08 34.61 0.46
CA VAL A 276 30.65 35.87 0.96
C VAL A 276 32.03 36.12 0.35
N LEU A 277 32.89 35.10 0.30
CA LEU A 277 34.21 35.21 -0.31
C LEU A 277 34.14 35.35 -1.83
N GLN A 278 33.16 34.74 -2.50
CA GLN A 278 32.98 34.87 -3.95
C GLN A 278 32.41 36.22 -4.38
N LYS A 279 31.48 36.80 -3.60
CA LYS A 279 30.81 38.07 -3.94
C LYS A 279 31.43 39.29 -3.27
N ASP A 280 32.42 39.10 -2.41
CA ASP A 280 33.07 40.11 -1.56
C ASP A 280 32.08 40.99 -0.76
N LYS A 281 30.97 40.39 -0.33
CA LYS A 281 29.92 41.06 0.46
C LYS A 281 29.18 40.05 1.34
N LEU A 282 28.58 40.53 2.42
CA LEU A 282 27.71 39.68 3.25
C LEU A 282 26.48 39.21 2.46
N VAL A 283 26.15 37.92 2.58
CA VAL A 283 25.03 37.27 1.91
C VAL A 283 24.21 36.53 2.95
N GLU A 284 22.91 36.83 3.03
CA GLU A 284 22.02 36.17 3.97
C GLU A 284 21.68 34.74 3.55
N TRP A 285 21.34 33.87 4.52
CA TRP A 285 21.01 32.47 4.24
C TRP A 285 19.79 32.34 3.31
N GLU A 286 18.79 33.20 3.50
CA GLU A 286 17.58 33.19 2.67
C GLU A 286 17.86 33.63 1.23
N GLU A 287 18.82 34.55 1.00
CA GLU A 287 19.27 34.89 -0.36
C GLU A 287 19.93 33.68 -1.04
N ILE A 288 20.74 32.92 -0.30
CA ILE A 288 21.39 31.70 -0.81
C ILE A 288 20.34 30.63 -1.15
N LYS A 289 19.37 30.38 -0.27
CA LYS A 289 18.27 29.43 -0.55
C LYS A 289 17.53 29.77 -1.84
N ARG A 290 17.27 31.06 -2.10
CA ARG A 290 16.66 31.53 -3.36
C ARG A 290 17.56 31.24 -4.55
N SER A 291 18.87 31.52 -4.45
CA SER A 291 19.82 31.23 -5.53
C SER A 291 19.97 29.73 -5.83
N LEU A 292 19.77 28.87 -4.84
CA LEU A 292 19.83 27.41 -4.99
C LEU A 292 18.58 26.81 -5.64
N ALA A 293 17.54 27.62 -5.87
CA ALA A 293 16.25 27.20 -6.42
C ALA A 293 15.67 25.97 -5.69
N VAL A 294 15.63 26.04 -4.35
CA VAL A 294 15.10 24.98 -3.49
C VAL A 294 13.57 24.96 -3.63
N LYS A 295 13.02 23.79 -3.94
CA LYS A 295 11.56 23.62 -4.08
C LYS A 295 10.92 23.53 -2.70
N ALA A 296 9.68 24.01 -2.59
CA ALA A 296 8.88 23.81 -1.38
C ALA A 296 8.77 22.31 -1.04
N PRO A 297 8.78 21.94 0.25
CA PRO A 297 8.67 20.55 0.67
C PRO A 297 7.32 19.96 0.28
N GLN A 298 7.33 18.76 -0.30
CA GLN A 298 6.10 18.02 -0.56
C GLN A 298 5.64 17.32 0.72
N LEU A 299 4.47 17.71 1.23
CA LEU A 299 3.93 17.21 2.50
C LEU A 299 2.77 16.22 2.31
N LYS A 300 2.10 16.25 1.16
CA LYS A 300 0.88 15.47 0.90
C LYS A 300 1.09 14.21 0.07
N GLN A 301 2.22 14.09 -0.63
CA GLN A 301 2.49 12.98 -1.55
C GLN A 301 3.86 12.38 -1.26
N TYR A 302 3.98 11.05 -1.34
CA TYR A 302 5.26 10.38 -1.18
C TYR A 302 6.24 10.74 -2.31
N ARG A 303 7.50 10.97 -1.94
CA ARG A 303 8.61 11.21 -2.85
C ARG A 303 9.66 10.11 -2.69
N ALA A 304 9.26 8.88 -3.01
CA ALA A 304 10.11 7.69 -2.91
C ALA A 304 10.85 7.40 -4.24
N PRO A 305 11.86 6.51 -4.24
CA PRO A 305 12.37 5.93 -5.48
C PRO A 305 11.26 5.25 -6.28
N GLU A 306 11.39 5.22 -7.61
CA GLU A 306 10.35 4.71 -8.52
C GLU A 306 9.83 3.32 -8.15
N ALA A 307 10.73 2.40 -7.82
CA ALA A 307 10.36 1.05 -7.39
C ALA A 307 9.45 1.03 -6.15
N VAL A 308 9.67 1.94 -5.19
CA VAL A 308 8.85 2.08 -3.98
C VAL A 308 7.54 2.80 -4.30
N MET A 309 7.56 3.83 -5.16
CA MET A 309 6.36 4.51 -5.62
C MET A 309 5.37 3.57 -6.30
N GLN A 310 5.86 2.62 -7.11
CA GLN A 310 5.02 1.59 -7.73
C GLN A 310 4.32 0.70 -6.70
N ILE A 311 5.01 0.33 -5.61
CA ILE A 311 4.43 -0.45 -4.52
C ILE A 311 3.35 0.36 -3.78
N ILE A 312 3.64 1.62 -3.46
CA ILE A 312 2.70 2.55 -2.81
C ILE A 312 1.43 2.70 -3.66
N ASN A 313 1.59 2.97 -4.97
CA ASN A 313 0.47 3.16 -5.89
C ASN A 313 -0.35 1.88 -6.06
N LYS A 314 0.29 0.71 -6.12
CA LYS A 314 -0.40 -0.59 -6.13
C LYS A 314 -1.21 -0.79 -4.86
N LYS A 315 -0.66 -0.42 -3.70
CA LYS A 315 -1.37 -0.50 -2.42
C LYS A 315 -2.57 0.43 -2.37
N ILE A 316 -2.42 1.69 -2.77
CA ILE A 316 -3.51 2.67 -2.86
C ILE A 316 -4.63 2.14 -3.77
N ARG A 317 -4.28 1.63 -4.95
CA ARG A 317 -5.25 1.06 -5.89
C ARG A 317 -6.03 -0.09 -5.27
N GLY A 318 -5.35 -1.05 -4.66
CA GLY A 318 -6.02 -2.18 -4.01
C GLY A 318 -6.94 -1.77 -2.85
N LEU A 319 -6.60 -0.71 -2.12
CA LEU A 319 -7.50 -0.15 -1.09
C LEU A 319 -8.76 0.48 -1.72
N LYS A 320 -8.61 1.24 -2.81
CA LYS A 320 -9.75 1.84 -3.54
C LYS A 320 -10.66 0.76 -4.14
N GLU A 321 -10.09 -0.24 -4.79
CA GLU A 321 -10.83 -1.38 -5.36
C GLU A 321 -11.61 -2.13 -4.27
N ARG A 322 -11.03 -2.30 -3.08
CA ARG A 322 -11.70 -2.94 -1.94
C ARG A 322 -12.88 -2.11 -1.42
N ILE A 323 -12.72 -0.78 -1.31
CA ILE A 323 -13.81 0.11 -0.91
C ILE A 323 -14.95 0.04 -1.93
N GLU A 324 -14.64 0.13 -3.22
CA GLU A 324 -15.64 0.07 -4.28
C GLU A 324 -16.40 -1.26 -4.26
N PHE A 325 -15.67 -2.38 -4.14
CA PHE A 325 -16.27 -3.70 -3.97
C PHE A 325 -17.25 -3.75 -2.78
N ASN A 326 -16.83 -3.27 -1.61
CA ASN A 326 -17.67 -3.26 -0.41
C ASN A 326 -18.92 -2.37 -0.58
N ILE A 327 -18.81 -1.23 -1.28
CA ILE A 327 -19.94 -0.35 -1.59
C ILE A 327 -20.93 -1.06 -2.52
N GLN A 328 -20.46 -1.66 -3.62
CA GLN A 328 -21.32 -2.36 -4.57
C GLN A 328 -22.05 -3.53 -3.92
N GLU A 329 -21.34 -4.33 -3.14
CA GLU A 329 -21.91 -5.45 -2.39
C GLU A 329 -22.95 -5.01 -1.36
N SER A 330 -22.75 -3.87 -0.71
CA SER A 330 -23.71 -3.32 0.26
C SER A 330 -24.95 -2.79 -0.44
N LYS A 331 -24.78 -2.05 -1.54
CA LYS A 331 -25.88 -1.57 -2.39
C LYS A 331 -26.72 -2.72 -2.93
N GLU A 332 -26.10 -3.81 -3.37
CA GLU A 332 -26.81 -4.98 -3.86
C GLU A 332 -27.60 -5.68 -2.74
N ALA A 333 -27.00 -5.84 -1.55
CA ALA A 333 -27.71 -6.41 -0.41
C ALA A 333 -28.92 -5.55 0.03
N GLU A 334 -28.77 -4.22 0.02
CA GLU A 334 -29.87 -3.28 0.28
C GLU A 334 -30.94 -3.33 -0.81
N ARG A 335 -30.54 -3.45 -2.07
CA ARG A 335 -31.46 -3.61 -3.20
C ARG A 335 -32.28 -4.88 -3.04
N ILE A 336 -31.65 -6.02 -2.74
CA ILE A 336 -32.35 -7.28 -2.51
C ILE A 336 -33.35 -7.14 -1.36
N ARG A 337 -32.93 -6.50 -0.26
CA ARG A 337 -33.80 -6.27 0.90
C ARG A 337 -35.00 -5.39 0.58
N ARG A 338 -34.83 -4.37 -0.26
CA ARG A 338 -35.88 -3.40 -0.60
C ARG A 338 -36.84 -3.92 -1.67
N ASP A 339 -36.28 -4.50 -2.73
CA ASP A 339 -37.02 -4.82 -3.96
C ASP A 339 -37.62 -6.23 -3.91
N PHE A 340 -37.01 -7.18 -3.17
CA PHE A 340 -37.37 -8.59 -3.22
C PHE A 340 -37.76 -9.21 -1.89
N LEU A 341 -37.52 -8.56 -0.74
CA LEU A 341 -38.04 -9.04 0.54
C LEU A 341 -39.35 -8.36 0.91
N SER A 342 -40.35 -9.15 1.25
CA SER A 342 -41.67 -8.66 1.66
C SER A 342 -41.62 -8.27 3.13
N MET A 343 -41.01 -7.14 3.46
CA MET A 343 -40.85 -6.68 4.85
C MET A 343 -42.05 -5.83 5.30
N ASP A 344 -42.52 -6.04 6.53
CA ASP A 344 -43.52 -5.20 7.17
C ASP A 344 -42.90 -3.90 7.74
N GLU A 345 -43.75 -2.99 8.24
CA GLU A 345 -43.32 -1.71 8.84
C GLU A 345 -42.41 -1.89 10.05
N SER A 346 -42.46 -3.06 10.71
CA SER A 346 -41.59 -3.41 11.84
C SER A 346 -40.24 -3.99 11.41
N GLY A 347 -40.02 -4.16 10.09
CA GLY A 347 -38.82 -4.76 9.53
C GLY A 347 -38.76 -6.28 9.70
N LYS A 348 -39.89 -6.95 9.88
CA LYS A 348 -40.00 -8.42 9.84
C LYS A 348 -40.56 -8.87 8.50
N LEU A 349 -40.30 -10.12 8.12
CA LEU A 349 -40.87 -10.68 6.92
C LEU A 349 -42.39 -10.85 7.08
N ASP A 350 -43.16 -10.19 6.22
CA ASP A 350 -44.58 -10.42 6.03
C ASP A 350 -44.79 -11.74 5.28
N VAL A 351 -45.38 -12.73 5.94
CA VAL A 351 -45.62 -14.07 5.39
C VAL A 351 -46.97 -14.20 4.67
N ARG A 352 -47.75 -13.12 4.50
CA ARG A 352 -49.03 -13.14 3.78
C ARG A 352 -48.88 -13.55 2.32
N PHE A 353 -47.73 -13.34 1.70
CA PHE A 353 -47.50 -13.80 0.32
C PHE A 353 -47.59 -15.33 0.16
N LEU A 354 -47.42 -16.10 1.24
CA LEU A 354 -47.56 -17.56 1.23
C LEU A 354 -49.01 -18.03 1.10
N ASP A 355 -49.99 -17.17 1.39
CA ASP A 355 -51.40 -17.53 1.38
C ASP A 355 -51.90 -18.06 0.04
N PRO A 356 -51.75 -17.34 -1.09
CA PRO A 356 -52.17 -17.85 -2.39
C PRO A 356 -51.38 -19.08 -2.83
N ILE A 357 -50.13 -19.24 -2.39
CA ILE A 357 -49.28 -20.40 -2.71
C ILE A 357 -49.80 -21.67 -2.01
N ILE A 358 -50.02 -21.57 -0.71
CA ILE A 358 -50.49 -22.70 0.09
C ILE A 358 -51.91 -23.10 -0.33
N ASP A 359 -52.78 -22.14 -0.63
CA ASP A 359 -54.13 -22.43 -1.11
C ASP A 359 -54.14 -23.19 -2.43
N ASP A 360 -53.39 -22.75 -3.45
CA ASP A 360 -53.30 -23.44 -4.75
C ASP A 360 -52.74 -24.86 -4.60
N VAL A 361 -51.72 -25.04 -3.75
CA VAL A 361 -51.15 -26.37 -3.48
C VAL A 361 -52.14 -27.28 -2.75
N LEU A 362 -52.80 -26.79 -1.69
CA LEU A 362 -53.75 -27.59 -0.92
C LEU A 362 -54.97 -28.01 -1.76
N GLN A 363 -55.52 -27.11 -2.56
CA GLN A 363 -56.63 -27.40 -3.48
C GLN A 363 -56.29 -28.57 -4.43
N ARG A 364 -55.05 -28.60 -4.94
CA ARG A 364 -54.59 -29.66 -5.85
C ARG A 364 -54.29 -30.98 -5.15
N LEU A 365 -53.76 -30.94 -3.92
CA LEU A 365 -53.43 -32.15 -3.17
C LEU A 365 -54.66 -32.91 -2.66
N PHE A 366 -55.75 -32.19 -2.32
CA PHE A 366 -56.89 -32.79 -1.62
C PHE A 366 -58.25 -32.59 -2.32
N SER A 367 -58.25 -32.21 -3.61
CA SER A 367 -59.41 -31.92 -4.48
C SER A 367 -60.25 -30.69 -4.10
N GLU A 368 -60.84 -30.02 -5.10
CA GLU A 368 -61.50 -28.70 -4.99
C GLU A 368 -62.68 -28.64 -3.98
N GLN A 369 -63.24 -29.78 -3.60
CA GLN A 369 -64.49 -29.84 -2.81
C GLN A 369 -64.30 -29.75 -1.29
N LYS A 370 -63.07 -29.82 -0.76
CA LYS A 370 -62.82 -29.77 0.70
C LYS A 370 -62.37 -28.37 1.14
N LYS A 371 -63.22 -27.67 1.90
CA LYS A 371 -62.80 -26.49 2.68
C LYS A 371 -61.87 -26.94 3.81
N PHE A 372 -60.62 -26.48 3.79
CA PHE A 372 -59.63 -26.80 4.83
C PHE A 372 -59.90 -26.00 6.10
N SER A 373 -59.63 -26.61 7.26
CA SER A 373 -59.65 -25.85 8.51
C SER A 373 -58.51 -24.81 8.51
N PRO A 374 -58.72 -23.62 9.11
CA PRO A 374 -57.66 -22.63 9.25
C PRO A 374 -56.41 -23.18 9.95
N GLN A 375 -56.58 -24.15 10.86
CA GLN A 375 -55.48 -24.83 11.56
C GLN A 375 -54.59 -25.63 10.60
N VAL A 376 -55.18 -26.36 9.64
CA VAL A 376 -54.40 -27.11 8.64
C VAL A 376 -53.58 -26.14 7.79
N ARG A 377 -54.20 -25.08 7.26
CA ARG A 377 -53.51 -24.04 6.48
C ARG A 377 -52.36 -23.42 7.26
N GLN A 378 -52.58 -23.11 8.54
CA GLN A 378 -51.54 -22.54 9.40
C GLN A 378 -50.37 -23.51 9.59
N SER A 379 -50.62 -24.81 9.71
CA SER A 379 -49.54 -25.81 9.86
C SER A 379 -48.57 -25.83 8.67
N TYR A 380 -49.07 -25.58 7.45
CA TYR A 380 -48.23 -25.46 6.24
C TYR A 380 -47.41 -24.16 6.18
N LYS A 381 -47.71 -23.17 7.02
CA LYS A 381 -46.88 -21.97 7.20
C LYS A 381 -45.85 -22.12 8.32
N THR A 382 -46.22 -22.80 9.40
CA THR A 382 -45.44 -22.83 10.65
C THR A 382 -44.52 -24.03 10.78
N GLU A 383 -44.73 -25.09 9.99
CA GLU A 383 -43.88 -26.28 10.00
C GLU A 383 -42.91 -26.26 8.80
N PRO A 384 -41.58 -26.23 9.02
CA PRO A 384 -40.58 -26.16 7.95
C PRO A 384 -40.69 -27.27 6.92
N VAL A 385 -41.08 -28.50 7.30
CA VAL A 385 -41.19 -29.62 6.36
C VAL A 385 -42.37 -29.40 5.41
N LYS A 386 -43.55 -29.09 5.95
CA LYS A 386 -44.77 -28.82 5.17
C LYS A 386 -44.62 -27.59 4.29
N LEU A 387 -44.02 -26.52 4.82
CA LEU A 387 -43.78 -25.30 4.04
C LEU A 387 -42.86 -25.57 2.86
N LEU A 388 -41.74 -26.28 3.07
CA LEU A 388 -40.80 -26.59 1.98
C LEU A 388 -41.48 -27.44 0.91
N TYR A 389 -42.30 -28.41 1.33
CA TYR A 389 -43.09 -29.22 0.42
C TYR A 389 -44.04 -28.38 -0.43
N SER A 390 -44.80 -27.46 0.19
CA SER A 390 -45.69 -26.56 -0.54
C SER A 390 -44.93 -25.64 -1.51
N ILE A 391 -43.81 -25.06 -1.07
CA ILE A 391 -42.98 -24.20 -1.92
C ILE A 391 -42.49 -24.97 -3.15
N MET A 392 -41.89 -26.15 -2.93
CA MET A 392 -41.35 -26.94 -4.03
C MET A 392 -42.47 -27.46 -4.94
N LYS A 393 -43.65 -27.81 -4.41
CA LYS A 393 -44.79 -28.20 -5.25
C LYS A 393 -45.29 -27.05 -6.11
N ASP A 394 -45.41 -25.86 -5.54
CA ASP A 394 -45.80 -24.65 -6.27
C ASP A 394 -44.81 -24.32 -7.40
N LEU A 395 -43.52 -24.37 -7.11
CA LEU A 395 -42.48 -24.12 -8.11
C LEU A 395 -42.45 -25.18 -9.21
N GLU A 396 -42.73 -26.45 -8.89
CA GLU A 396 -42.86 -27.51 -9.90
C GLU A 396 -44.03 -27.23 -10.86
N LEU A 397 -45.19 -26.87 -10.31
CA LEU A 397 -46.41 -26.65 -11.09
C LEU A 397 -46.33 -25.38 -11.94
N ASN A 398 -45.67 -24.36 -11.43
CA ASN A 398 -45.73 -23.02 -12.01
C ASN A 398 -44.40 -22.59 -12.62
N LEU A 399 -43.35 -22.45 -11.80
CA LEU A 399 -42.07 -21.90 -12.26
C LEU A 399 -41.36 -22.83 -13.25
N VAL A 400 -41.27 -24.13 -12.96
CA VAL A 400 -40.62 -25.09 -13.86
C VAL A 400 -41.34 -25.16 -15.20
N PHE A 401 -42.67 -25.08 -15.21
CA PHE A 401 -43.45 -25.00 -16.44
C PHE A 401 -43.09 -23.73 -17.25
N LEU A 402 -43.06 -22.56 -16.59
CA LEU A 402 -42.68 -21.28 -17.20
C LEU A 402 -41.27 -21.31 -17.83
N LEU A 403 -40.32 -22.02 -17.21
CA LEU A 403 -38.93 -22.09 -17.66
C LEU A 403 -38.67 -23.15 -18.74
N ALA A 404 -39.52 -24.19 -18.82
CA ALA A 404 -39.29 -25.36 -19.67
C ALA A 404 -40.18 -25.40 -20.91
N SER A 405 -41.33 -24.74 -20.87
CA SER A 405 -42.41 -24.91 -21.84
C SER A 405 -42.82 -23.58 -22.46
N SER A 406 -43.57 -23.68 -23.55
CA SER A 406 -44.33 -22.57 -24.11
C SER A 406 -45.46 -22.17 -23.17
N VAL A 407 -45.83 -20.89 -23.22
CA VAL A 407 -46.83 -20.28 -22.33
C VAL A 407 -47.92 -19.67 -23.20
N MET A 408 -49.18 -19.90 -22.86
CA MET A 408 -50.29 -19.22 -23.51
C MET A 408 -50.36 -17.78 -23.01
N THR A 409 -50.26 -16.83 -23.93
CA THR A 409 -50.35 -15.40 -23.63
C THR A 409 -51.42 -14.73 -24.48
N LYS A 410 -51.95 -13.60 -24.02
CA LYS A 410 -52.92 -12.79 -24.76
C LYS A 410 -52.51 -11.34 -24.68
N ALA A 411 -52.46 -10.67 -25.83
CA ALA A 411 -52.45 -9.21 -25.88
C ALA A 411 -53.87 -8.68 -25.70
N GLU A 412 -54.01 -7.47 -25.19
CA GLU A 412 -55.32 -6.85 -24.95
C GLU A 412 -56.16 -6.84 -26.25
N GLY A 413 -57.37 -7.41 -26.19
CA GLY A 413 -58.27 -7.50 -27.36
C GLY A 413 -57.92 -8.55 -28.44
N GLN A 414 -56.86 -9.35 -28.28
CA GLN A 414 -56.43 -10.34 -29.29
C GLN A 414 -56.70 -11.80 -28.87
N HIS A 415 -56.57 -12.75 -29.79
CA HIS A 415 -56.65 -14.19 -29.46
C HIS A 415 -55.44 -14.64 -28.63
N SER A 416 -55.60 -15.75 -27.89
CA SER A 416 -54.50 -16.35 -27.14
C SER A 416 -53.48 -16.97 -28.09
N GLU A 417 -52.21 -16.70 -27.87
CA GLU A 417 -51.08 -17.17 -28.66
C GLU A 417 -50.10 -17.93 -27.76
N GLU A 418 -49.58 -19.05 -28.27
CA GLU A 418 -48.54 -19.83 -27.61
C GLU A 418 -47.17 -19.20 -27.88
N VAL A 419 -46.46 -18.78 -26.82
CA VAL A 419 -45.17 -18.08 -26.96
C VAL A 419 -44.06 -18.77 -26.17
N LEU A 420 -42.83 -18.61 -26.64
CA LEU A 420 -41.62 -19.08 -25.96
C LEU A 420 -40.92 -17.88 -25.28
N LEU A 421 -40.78 -17.94 -23.96
CA LEU A 421 -40.07 -16.91 -23.19
C LEU A 421 -38.57 -17.19 -23.14
N PHE A 422 -38.19 -18.46 -23.07
CA PHE A 422 -36.81 -18.91 -22.93
C PHE A 422 -36.48 -19.94 -24.00
N LYS A 423 -35.23 -19.92 -24.48
CA LYS A 423 -34.70 -20.95 -25.36
C LYS A 423 -34.71 -22.30 -24.64
N GLN A 424 -35.15 -23.35 -25.34
CA GLN A 424 -35.17 -24.70 -24.80
C GLN A 424 -33.79 -25.10 -24.26
N GLY A 425 -33.77 -25.62 -23.04
CA GLY A 425 -32.55 -26.07 -22.37
C GLY A 425 -31.77 -24.98 -21.64
N LEU A 426 -32.12 -23.69 -21.75
CA LEU A 426 -31.43 -22.61 -21.04
C LEU A 426 -31.38 -22.87 -19.52
N PHE A 427 -32.52 -23.26 -18.94
CA PHE A 427 -32.64 -23.63 -17.53
C PHE A 427 -32.52 -25.14 -17.26
N GLY A 428 -32.12 -25.95 -18.25
CA GLY A 428 -32.18 -27.42 -18.17
C GLY A 428 -31.43 -28.00 -16.96
N ARG A 429 -30.26 -27.44 -16.63
CA ARG A 429 -29.49 -27.85 -15.43
C ARG A 429 -30.24 -27.56 -14.13
N HIS A 430 -30.85 -26.38 -14.00
CA HIS A 430 -31.61 -26.00 -12.81
C HIS A 430 -32.85 -26.88 -12.64
N ILE A 431 -33.57 -27.14 -13.74
CA ILE A 431 -34.76 -27.98 -13.74
C ILE A 431 -34.44 -29.42 -13.32
N ASN A 432 -33.33 -29.98 -13.80
CA ASN A 432 -32.93 -31.34 -13.42
C ASN A 432 -32.59 -31.44 -11.94
N LEU A 433 -31.78 -30.52 -11.41
CA LEU A 433 -31.45 -30.46 -9.98
C LEU A 433 -32.71 -30.21 -9.12
N PHE A 434 -33.60 -29.34 -9.58
CA PHE A 434 -34.86 -29.08 -8.92
C PHE A 434 -35.71 -30.37 -8.80
N ARG A 435 -35.87 -31.12 -9.90
CA ARG A 435 -36.65 -32.37 -9.92
C ARG A 435 -36.06 -33.45 -9.02
N GLU A 436 -34.73 -33.56 -8.99
CA GLU A 436 -34.03 -34.47 -8.07
C GLU A 436 -34.32 -34.12 -6.60
N ASN A 437 -34.13 -32.85 -6.23
CA ASN A 437 -34.36 -32.37 -4.87
C ASN A 437 -35.84 -32.47 -4.47
N TRP A 438 -36.75 -32.17 -5.41
CA TRP A 438 -38.19 -32.33 -5.22
C TRP A 438 -38.55 -33.78 -4.94
N ARG A 439 -38.01 -34.74 -5.70
CA ARG A 439 -38.24 -36.17 -5.46
C ARG A 439 -37.69 -36.61 -4.10
N ASN A 440 -36.52 -36.15 -3.70
CA ASN A 440 -35.93 -36.45 -2.39
C ASN A 440 -36.83 -35.93 -1.25
N LEU A 441 -37.35 -34.72 -1.37
CA LEU A 441 -38.29 -34.14 -0.42
C LEU A 441 -39.61 -34.91 -0.39
N GLU A 442 -40.16 -35.28 -1.55
CA GLU A 442 -41.42 -36.02 -1.63
C GLU A 442 -41.31 -37.39 -0.95
N LEU A 443 -40.21 -38.12 -1.19
CA LEU A 443 -39.93 -39.39 -0.51
C LEU A 443 -39.76 -39.21 1.00
N PHE A 444 -39.06 -38.14 1.42
CA PHE A 444 -38.90 -37.82 2.83
C PHE A 444 -40.25 -37.57 3.53
N VAL A 445 -41.13 -36.77 2.93
CA VAL A 445 -42.46 -36.46 3.49
C VAL A 445 -43.34 -37.71 3.51
N LYS A 446 -43.29 -38.56 2.48
CA LYS A 446 -44.04 -39.83 2.44
C LYS A 446 -43.62 -40.78 3.57
N LYS A 447 -42.32 -40.84 3.87
CA LYS A 447 -41.75 -41.70 4.93
C LYS A 447 -41.97 -41.14 6.34
N ASN A 448 -41.98 -39.82 6.50
CA ASN A 448 -41.98 -39.14 7.80
C ASN A 448 -43.23 -38.24 7.97
N ARG A 449 -44.43 -38.81 7.88
CA ARG A 449 -45.70 -38.05 7.89
C ARG A 449 -45.95 -37.29 9.19
N ASP A 450 -45.55 -37.86 10.32
CA ASP A 450 -45.84 -37.34 11.66
C ASP A 450 -44.60 -36.69 12.32
N ILE A 451 -43.65 -36.22 11.51
CA ILE A 451 -42.43 -35.59 12.02
C ILE A 451 -42.74 -34.30 12.78
N ASN A 452 -42.40 -34.25 14.08
CA ASN A 452 -42.53 -33.04 14.88
C ASN A 452 -41.28 -32.16 14.74
N TYR A 453 -41.27 -31.33 13.70
CA TYR A 453 -40.15 -30.44 13.41
C TYR A 453 -40.63 -28.99 13.24
N THR A 454 -40.22 -28.11 14.16
CA THR A 454 -40.58 -26.69 14.16
C THR A 454 -39.45 -25.82 13.61
N PHE A 455 -39.74 -24.57 13.22
CA PHE A 455 -38.69 -23.61 12.83
C PHE A 455 -37.68 -23.34 13.95
N SER A 456 -38.09 -23.39 15.22
CA SER A 456 -37.17 -23.28 16.35
C SER A 456 -36.16 -24.44 16.38
N ASN A 457 -36.62 -25.67 16.14
CA ASN A 457 -35.75 -26.83 16.02
C ASN A 457 -34.83 -26.69 14.80
N TYR A 458 -35.37 -26.27 13.65
CA TYR A 458 -34.59 -26.02 12.43
C TYR A 458 -33.44 -25.03 12.66
N LEU A 459 -33.71 -23.89 13.30
CA LEU A 459 -32.70 -22.85 13.54
C LEU A 459 -31.63 -23.29 14.55
N ARG A 460 -32.00 -24.08 15.56
CA ARG A 460 -31.03 -24.69 16.48
C ARG A 460 -30.17 -25.70 15.73
N ASP A 461 -30.80 -26.59 14.99
CA ASP A 461 -30.13 -27.71 14.35
C ASP A 461 -29.23 -27.27 13.17
N GLN A 462 -29.45 -26.05 12.62
CA GLN A 462 -28.52 -25.40 11.68
C GLN A 462 -27.18 -25.03 12.32
N LYS A 463 -27.16 -24.70 13.62
CA LYS A 463 -25.95 -24.31 14.37
C LYS A 463 -25.26 -25.51 15.02
N GLU A 464 -26.06 -26.41 15.58
CA GLU A 464 -25.60 -27.58 16.31
C GLU A 464 -26.23 -28.83 15.68
N PRO A 465 -25.46 -29.83 15.25
CA PRO A 465 -26.04 -31.01 14.60
C PRO A 465 -27.06 -31.72 15.49
N SER A 466 -28.31 -31.85 15.01
CA SER A 466 -29.35 -32.60 15.72
C SER A 466 -28.93 -34.04 15.97
N ALA A 467 -29.30 -34.64 17.10
CA ALA A 467 -29.12 -36.08 17.32
C ALA A 467 -30.14 -36.94 16.54
N VAL A 468 -31.26 -36.35 16.11
CA VAL A 468 -32.37 -37.04 15.43
C VAL A 468 -32.04 -37.24 13.93
N PRO A 469 -31.93 -38.49 13.43
CA PRO A 469 -31.55 -38.77 12.04
C PRO A 469 -32.45 -38.09 10.99
N GLU A 470 -33.76 -38.06 11.24
CA GLU A 470 -34.76 -37.47 10.35
C GLU A 470 -34.55 -35.95 10.22
N HIS A 471 -34.17 -35.27 11.30
CA HIS A 471 -33.86 -33.84 11.28
C HIS A 471 -32.59 -33.58 10.47
N LYS A 472 -31.55 -34.39 10.64
CA LYS A 472 -30.32 -34.29 9.83
C LYS A 472 -30.61 -34.48 8.34
N GLN A 473 -31.42 -35.48 8.01
CA GLN A 473 -31.81 -35.76 6.62
C GLN A 473 -32.60 -34.59 6.02
N PHE A 474 -33.57 -34.05 6.76
CA PHE A 474 -34.33 -32.89 6.31
C PHE A 474 -33.45 -31.65 6.11
N LEU A 475 -32.52 -31.37 7.03
CA LEU A 475 -31.59 -30.25 6.89
C LEU A 475 -30.76 -30.35 5.61
N GLN A 476 -30.29 -31.55 5.27
CA GLN A 476 -29.55 -31.77 4.02
C GLN A 476 -30.43 -31.49 2.79
N ILE A 477 -31.63 -32.07 2.74
CA ILE A 477 -32.60 -31.84 1.66
C ILE A 477 -32.92 -30.33 1.54
N CYS A 478 -33.12 -29.66 2.67
CA CYS A 478 -33.40 -28.23 2.71
C CYS A 478 -32.23 -27.41 2.14
N ARG A 479 -30.98 -27.73 2.49
CA ARG A 479 -29.80 -27.04 1.94
C ARG A 479 -29.69 -27.23 0.43
N GLU A 480 -29.91 -28.45 -0.05
CA GLU A 480 -29.90 -28.75 -1.48
C GLU A 480 -31.00 -28.00 -2.24
N CYS A 481 -32.23 -27.99 -1.69
CA CYS A 481 -33.34 -27.21 -2.24
C CYS A 481 -32.98 -25.72 -2.30
N MET A 482 -32.54 -25.13 -1.18
CA MET A 482 -32.19 -23.70 -1.13
C MET A 482 -31.05 -23.35 -2.08
N GLY A 483 -30.05 -24.24 -2.26
CA GLY A 483 -28.97 -24.02 -3.22
C GLY A 483 -29.46 -23.94 -4.68
N VAL A 484 -30.48 -24.71 -5.05
CA VAL A 484 -31.11 -24.60 -6.39
C VAL A 484 -31.94 -23.33 -6.50
N LEU A 485 -32.73 -23.00 -5.47
CA LEU A 485 -33.54 -21.78 -5.46
C LEU A 485 -32.69 -20.51 -5.50
N ALA A 486 -31.53 -20.49 -4.84
CA ALA A 486 -30.59 -19.37 -4.86
C ALA A 486 -30.05 -19.10 -6.27
N LYS A 487 -29.69 -20.15 -7.01
CA LYS A 487 -29.23 -20.03 -8.40
C LYS A 487 -30.35 -19.53 -9.32
N LEU A 488 -31.55 -20.11 -9.20
CA LEU A 488 -32.73 -19.66 -9.96
C LEU A 488 -33.07 -18.20 -9.65
N ALA A 489 -33.00 -17.77 -8.39
CA ALA A 489 -33.26 -16.39 -8.00
C ALA A 489 -32.28 -15.42 -8.68
N LEU A 490 -30.99 -15.79 -8.71
CA LEU A 490 -29.95 -14.99 -9.35
C LEU A 490 -30.19 -14.87 -10.86
N ASP A 491 -30.44 -15.98 -11.55
CA ASP A 491 -30.62 -16.00 -12.99
C ASP A 491 -31.88 -15.24 -13.42
N LEU A 492 -33.00 -15.41 -12.70
CA LEU A 492 -34.23 -14.66 -12.96
C LEU A 492 -34.09 -13.18 -12.64
N LYS A 493 -33.37 -12.83 -11.57
CA LYS A 493 -33.04 -11.43 -11.27
C LYS A 493 -32.24 -10.81 -12.41
N THR A 494 -31.28 -11.54 -12.99
CA THR A 494 -30.52 -11.07 -14.16
C THR A 494 -31.44 -10.83 -15.35
N VAL A 495 -32.40 -11.73 -15.61
CA VAL A 495 -33.41 -11.53 -16.66
C VAL A 495 -34.23 -10.25 -16.44
N VAL A 496 -34.71 -10.01 -15.22
CA VAL A 496 -35.46 -8.80 -14.88
C VAL A 496 -34.59 -7.55 -15.02
N ALA A 497 -33.36 -7.59 -14.53
CA ALA A 497 -32.40 -6.48 -14.62
C ALA A 497 -32.03 -6.15 -16.08
N ASN A 498 -31.90 -7.17 -16.94
CA ASN A 498 -31.67 -6.99 -18.37
C ASN A 498 -32.83 -6.26 -19.07
N HIS A 499 -34.07 -6.54 -18.67
CA HIS A 499 -35.25 -5.82 -19.16
C HIS A 499 -35.29 -4.36 -18.67
N GLU A 500 -34.93 -4.11 -17.40
CA GLU A 500 -34.79 -2.75 -16.87
C GLU A 500 -33.71 -1.96 -17.63
N LEU A 501 -32.56 -2.58 -17.88
CA LEU A 501 -31.47 -1.99 -18.65
C LEU A 501 -31.88 -1.69 -20.10
N ALA A 502 -32.62 -2.59 -20.74
CA ALA A 502 -33.18 -2.37 -22.08
C ALA A 502 -34.13 -1.17 -22.09
N THR A 503 -35.03 -1.10 -21.11
CA THR A 503 -36.00 0.01 -20.96
C THR A 503 -35.28 1.34 -20.76
N GLN A 504 -34.24 1.38 -19.91
CA GLN A 504 -33.42 2.58 -19.69
C GLN A 504 -32.66 2.99 -20.97
N THR A 505 -32.12 2.03 -21.71
CA THR A 505 -31.38 2.26 -22.96
C THR A 505 -32.28 2.87 -24.03
N ASP A 506 -33.51 2.36 -24.15
CA ASP A 506 -34.52 2.91 -25.06
C ASP A 506 -34.97 4.32 -24.61
N ALA A 507 -35.16 4.54 -23.31
CA ALA A 507 -35.59 5.83 -22.76
C ALA A 507 -34.58 6.97 -23.03
N ILE A 508 -33.28 6.66 -23.08
CA ILE A 508 -32.23 7.62 -23.44
C ILE A 508 -31.97 7.71 -24.95
N GLY A 509 -32.82 7.10 -25.78
CA GLY A 509 -32.74 7.13 -27.24
C GLY A 509 -31.59 6.31 -27.84
N LYS A 510 -30.99 5.39 -27.08
CA LYS A 510 -29.90 4.51 -27.53
C LYS A 510 -30.40 3.10 -27.93
N GLY A 511 -31.71 2.94 -28.06
CA GLY A 511 -32.32 1.70 -28.55
C GLY A 511 -31.90 1.38 -29.98
N SER A 512 -31.49 0.14 -30.22
CA SER A 512 -31.19 -0.35 -31.58
C SER A 512 -32.33 -1.23 -32.09
N GLU A 513 -32.47 -1.38 -33.41
CA GLU A 513 -33.44 -2.32 -34.00
C GLU A 513 -33.27 -3.75 -33.44
N LYS A 514 -32.00 -4.18 -33.24
CA LYS A 514 -31.68 -5.46 -32.61
C LYS A 514 -32.24 -5.55 -31.19
N LEU A 515 -32.14 -4.48 -30.40
CA LEU A 515 -32.70 -4.44 -29.05
C LEU A 515 -34.23 -4.49 -29.08
N HIS A 516 -34.88 -3.73 -29.96
CA HIS A 516 -36.34 -3.76 -30.08
C HIS A 516 -36.87 -5.13 -30.53
N ALA A 517 -36.15 -5.83 -31.42
CA ALA A 517 -36.50 -7.18 -31.85
C ALA A 517 -36.55 -8.18 -30.68
N THR A 518 -35.77 -7.95 -29.60
CA THR A 518 -35.77 -8.83 -28.42
C THR A 518 -37.10 -8.91 -27.69
N ARG A 519 -38.04 -7.97 -27.92
CA ARG A 519 -39.38 -8.00 -27.31
C ARG A 519 -40.23 -9.21 -27.69
N ALA A 520 -39.89 -9.89 -28.78
CA ALA A 520 -40.58 -11.10 -29.25
C ALA A 520 -39.65 -12.34 -29.34
N MET A 521 -38.35 -12.17 -29.10
CA MET A 521 -37.37 -13.27 -29.23
C MET A 521 -37.11 -13.95 -27.88
N PRO A 522 -37.15 -15.29 -27.81
CA PRO A 522 -36.86 -16.00 -26.56
C PRO A 522 -35.47 -15.65 -26.02
N ILE A 523 -35.36 -15.53 -24.70
CA ILE A 523 -34.07 -15.30 -24.03
C ILE A 523 -33.20 -16.55 -24.24
N ASP A 524 -31.98 -16.36 -24.74
CA ASP A 524 -31.04 -17.43 -25.10
C ASP A 524 -29.74 -17.43 -24.27
N SER A 525 -29.53 -16.42 -23.42
CA SER A 525 -28.38 -16.28 -22.53
C SER A 525 -28.78 -15.57 -21.22
N LEU A 526 -28.13 -15.96 -20.13
CA LEU A 526 -28.29 -15.41 -18.78
C LEU A 526 -27.20 -14.39 -18.41
N GLU A 527 -26.47 -13.87 -19.40
CA GLU A 527 -25.46 -12.83 -19.21
C GLU A 527 -26.08 -11.45 -19.03
N ALA A 528 -25.38 -10.56 -18.31
CA ALA A 528 -25.81 -9.19 -18.10
C ALA A 528 -25.69 -8.37 -19.40
N ARG A 529 -26.83 -8.07 -20.04
CA ARG A 529 -26.91 -7.28 -21.28
C ARG A 529 -28.32 -6.73 -21.47
N ALA A 530 -28.46 -5.60 -22.16
CA ALA A 530 -29.77 -5.05 -22.50
C ALA A 530 -30.55 -6.06 -23.36
N HIS A 531 -31.64 -6.60 -22.83
CA HIS A 531 -32.53 -7.54 -23.53
C HIS A 531 -33.91 -7.47 -22.90
N TYR A 532 -34.95 -7.26 -23.71
CA TYR A 532 -36.31 -7.26 -23.21
C TYR A 532 -36.74 -8.67 -22.80
N VAL A 533 -37.43 -8.79 -21.66
CA VAL A 533 -38.30 -9.94 -21.43
C VAL A 533 -39.30 -10.05 -22.60
N PRO A 534 -39.40 -11.21 -23.27
CA PRO A 534 -40.28 -11.38 -24.42
C PRO A 534 -41.74 -11.30 -23.97
N TYR A 535 -42.56 -10.59 -24.74
CA TYR A 535 -44.00 -10.44 -24.46
C TYR A 535 -44.29 -9.93 -23.03
N ALA A 536 -43.40 -9.09 -22.49
CA ALA A 536 -43.39 -8.64 -21.10
C ALA A 536 -44.75 -8.11 -20.60
N ASP A 537 -45.50 -7.46 -21.47
CA ASP A 537 -46.78 -6.80 -21.22
C ASP A 537 -48.01 -7.69 -21.45
N ARG A 538 -47.84 -8.87 -22.06
CA ARG A 538 -48.94 -9.82 -22.32
C ARG A 538 -49.36 -10.56 -21.06
N ILE A 539 -50.64 -10.91 -21.00
CA ILE A 539 -51.26 -11.64 -19.89
C ILE A 539 -51.09 -13.15 -20.10
N VAL A 540 -50.64 -13.87 -19.08
CA VAL A 540 -50.53 -15.33 -19.08
C VAL A 540 -51.87 -15.99 -18.79
N PHE A 541 -52.21 -17.01 -19.58
CA PHE A 541 -53.37 -17.88 -19.37
C PHE A 541 -52.91 -19.26 -18.92
N ALA A 542 -53.29 -19.65 -17.71
CA ALA A 542 -52.91 -20.92 -17.10
C ALA A 542 -54.03 -21.48 -16.22
N SER A 543 -54.00 -22.77 -15.91
CA SER A 543 -54.90 -23.40 -14.92
C SER A 543 -54.40 -23.23 -13.47
N THR A 544 -53.49 -22.29 -13.24
CA THR A 544 -52.78 -22.10 -11.98
C THR A 544 -52.83 -20.65 -11.53
N ARG A 545 -52.23 -20.34 -10.37
CA ARG A 545 -52.11 -18.96 -9.87
C ARG A 545 -51.32 -18.01 -10.77
N MET A 546 -50.70 -18.49 -11.86
CA MET A 546 -50.08 -17.62 -12.87
C MET A 546 -51.11 -16.88 -13.74
N ASN A 547 -52.35 -17.37 -13.79
CA ASN A 547 -53.38 -16.86 -14.67
C ASN A 547 -53.72 -15.38 -14.40
N GLY A 548 -53.81 -14.58 -15.45
CA GLY A 548 -54.23 -13.18 -15.36
C GLY A 548 -53.10 -12.20 -15.03
N HIS A 549 -51.87 -12.68 -14.81
CA HIS A 549 -50.71 -11.83 -14.57
C HIS A 549 -49.94 -11.53 -15.86
N LYS A 550 -49.29 -10.36 -15.92
CA LYS A 550 -48.35 -10.04 -17.00
C LYS A 550 -47.08 -10.87 -16.89
N VAL A 551 -46.46 -11.20 -18.02
CA VAL A 551 -45.22 -11.99 -18.06
C VAL A 551 -44.12 -11.38 -17.20
N LEU A 552 -43.87 -10.07 -17.31
CA LEU A 552 -42.84 -9.41 -16.52
C LEU A 552 -43.14 -9.42 -15.02
N ASP A 553 -44.40 -9.17 -14.66
CA ASP A 553 -44.83 -9.12 -13.26
C ASP A 553 -44.70 -10.51 -12.61
N LEU A 554 -45.02 -11.59 -13.34
CA LEU A 554 -44.78 -12.96 -12.90
C LEU A 554 -43.30 -13.23 -12.62
N LEU A 555 -42.40 -12.83 -13.53
CA LEU A 555 -40.97 -13.04 -13.32
C LEU A 555 -40.46 -12.28 -12.10
N LYS A 556 -40.90 -11.02 -11.92
CA LYS A 556 -40.60 -10.22 -10.72
C LYS A 556 -41.12 -10.88 -9.44
N ASP A 557 -42.35 -11.38 -9.48
CA ASP A 557 -42.96 -12.10 -8.37
C ASP A 557 -42.19 -13.37 -8.02
N TYR A 558 -41.73 -14.15 -9.01
CA TYR A 558 -40.89 -15.32 -8.74
C TYR A 558 -39.54 -14.96 -8.14
N VAL A 559 -38.88 -13.90 -8.61
CA VAL A 559 -37.64 -13.41 -7.98
C VAL A 559 -37.90 -13.07 -6.51
N ARG A 560 -38.97 -12.30 -6.24
CA ARG A 560 -39.40 -11.95 -4.88
C ARG A 560 -39.70 -13.20 -4.04
N TYR A 561 -40.46 -14.16 -4.55
CA TYR A 561 -40.79 -15.38 -3.82
C TYR A 561 -39.53 -16.18 -3.48
N LEU A 562 -38.63 -16.37 -4.44
CA LEU A 562 -37.40 -17.12 -4.22
C LEU A 562 -36.52 -16.47 -3.13
N TYR A 563 -36.33 -15.15 -3.16
CA TYR A 563 -35.60 -14.45 -2.09
C TYR A 563 -36.28 -14.53 -0.73
N ASN A 564 -37.62 -14.44 -0.68
CA ASN A 564 -38.36 -14.63 0.56
C ASN A 564 -38.22 -16.06 1.11
N TYR A 565 -38.23 -17.09 0.25
CA TYR A 565 -38.00 -18.48 0.68
C TYR A 565 -36.59 -18.67 1.24
N LEU A 566 -35.57 -18.14 0.54
CA LEU A 566 -34.19 -18.16 1.01
C LEU A 566 -34.05 -17.44 2.36
N TYR A 567 -34.79 -16.36 2.57
CA TYR A 567 -34.81 -15.64 3.84
C TYR A 567 -35.47 -16.44 4.97
N ILE A 568 -36.63 -17.05 4.73
CA ILE A 568 -37.35 -17.90 5.70
C ILE A 568 -36.46 -19.03 6.19
N TYR A 569 -35.78 -19.73 5.27
CA TYR A 569 -34.87 -20.83 5.59
C TYR A 569 -33.44 -20.37 5.95
N ARG A 570 -33.21 -19.06 6.09
CA ARG A 570 -31.92 -18.47 6.47
C ARG A 570 -30.75 -18.98 5.65
N TYR A 571 -30.88 -18.94 4.33
CA TYR A 571 -29.81 -19.34 3.43
C TYR A 571 -28.51 -18.57 3.75
N PRO A 572 -27.39 -19.24 4.07
CA PRO A 572 -26.23 -18.61 4.69
C PRO A 572 -25.65 -17.42 3.91
N GLU A 573 -25.54 -17.54 2.59
CA GLU A 573 -24.95 -16.52 1.73
C GLU A 573 -25.81 -15.24 1.72
N LEU A 574 -27.14 -15.39 1.68
CA LEU A 574 -28.08 -14.29 1.71
C LEU A 574 -28.09 -13.57 3.07
N ILE A 575 -28.12 -14.33 4.17
CA ILE A 575 -28.09 -13.76 5.53
C ILE A 575 -26.74 -13.08 5.82
N SER A 576 -25.64 -13.68 5.37
CA SER A 576 -24.30 -13.09 5.48
C SER A 576 -24.20 -11.78 4.71
N ALA A 577 -24.69 -11.73 3.47
CA ALA A 577 -24.70 -10.51 2.65
C ALA A 577 -25.47 -9.37 3.33
N MET A 578 -26.62 -9.66 3.95
CA MET A 578 -27.42 -8.63 4.66
C MET A 578 -26.82 -8.20 5.99
N SER A 579 -26.26 -9.13 6.77
CA SER A 579 -25.68 -8.83 8.09
C SER A 579 -24.31 -8.15 8.01
N SER A 580 -23.60 -8.32 6.89
CA SER A 580 -22.28 -7.74 6.67
C SER A 580 -22.29 -6.28 6.23
N ILE A 581 -23.45 -5.66 5.94
CA ILE A 581 -23.54 -4.25 5.51
C ILE A 581 -22.85 -3.32 6.51
N GLY A 582 -23.27 -3.35 7.78
CA GLY A 582 -22.66 -2.49 8.81
C GLY A 582 -21.18 -2.81 9.08
N GLN A 583 -20.76 -4.06 8.91
CA GLN A 583 -19.35 -4.45 9.02
C GLN A 583 -18.51 -3.89 7.86
N ARG A 584 -19.05 -3.93 6.63
CA ARG A 584 -18.42 -3.39 5.41
C ARG A 584 -18.32 -1.86 5.48
N GLU A 585 -19.32 -1.18 6.03
CA GLU A 585 -19.25 0.27 6.28
C GLU A 585 -18.12 0.63 7.26
N GLN A 586 -18.00 -0.10 8.38
CA GLN A 586 -16.91 0.08 9.33
C GLN A 586 -15.54 -0.27 8.73
N GLU A 587 -15.46 -1.31 7.88
CA GLU A 587 -14.25 -1.66 7.14
C GLU A 587 -13.87 -0.52 6.18
N ASN A 588 -14.85 0.00 5.42
CA ASN A 588 -14.64 1.11 4.49
C ASN A 588 -14.12 2.35 5.20
N GLU A 589 -14.66 2.71 6.36
CA GLU A 589 -14.17 3.84 7.14
C GLU A 589 -12.69 3.67 7.52
N LYS A 590 -12.29 2.48 7.99
CA LYS A 590 -10.87 2.16 8.28
C LYS A 590 -10.00 2.24 7.02
N LEU A 591 -10.50 1.78 5.88
CA LEU A 591 -9.77 1.85 4.60
C LEU A 591 -9.62 3.30 4.11
N ARG A 592 -10.65 4.14 4.27
CA ARG A 592 -10.62 5.58 3.95
C ARG A 592 -9.60 6.31 4.81
N GLN A 593 -9.62 6.10 6.13
CA GLN A 593 -8.62 6.65 7.06
C GLN A 593 -7.19 6.24 6.68
N LYS A 594 -7.01 5.01 6.22
CA LYS A 594 -5.71 4.54 5.73
C LYS A 594 -5.27 5.23 4.43
N LEU A 595 -6.19 5.51 3.52
CA LEU A 595 -5.90 6.26 2.29
C LEU A 595 -5.56 7.73 2.59
N GLU A 596 -6.26 8.35 3.53
CA GLU A 596 -5.96 9.71 4.01
C GLU A 596 -4.58 9.79 4.67
N PHE A 597 -4.24 8.80 5.52
CA PHE A 597 -2.90 8.64 6.08
C PHE A 597 -1.81 8.59 5.00
N MET A 598 -2.10 7.93 3.88
CA MET A 598 -1.21 7.84 2.71
C MET A 598 -1.21 9.10 1.83
N GLY A 599 -1.98 10.14 2.17
CA GLY A 599 -2.02 11.42 1.47
C GLY A 599 -2.99 11.49 0.29
N VAL A 600 -3.91 10.53 0.17
CA VAL A 600 -4.97 10.56 -0.85
C VAL A 600 -6.10 11.48 -0.38
N SER A 601 -6.51 12.42 -1.22
CA SER A 601 -7.54 13.41 -0.88
C SER A 601 -8.93 12.77 -0.83
N GLY A 602 -9.83 13.25 0.05
CA GLY A 602 -11.20 12.70 0.19
C GLY A 602 -11.99 12.67 -1.12
N THR A 603 -11.78 13.64 -2.01
CA THR A 603 -12.36 13.72 -3.36
C THR A 603 -11.86 12.64 -4.32
N GLU A 604 -10.71 12.03 -4.05
CA GLU A 604 -10.17 10.91 -4.83
C GLU A 604 -10.54 9.53 -4.25
N ILE A 605 -11.24 9.51 -3.11
CA ILE A 605 -11.70 8.29 -2.40
C ILE A 605 -13.21 8.08 -2.61
N SER A 606 -13.96 9.13 -2.97
CA SER A 606 -15.31 9.07 -3.53
C SER A 606 -15.28 8.76 -5.02
#